data_AF-A0A669BF60-F1
#
_entry.id   AF-A0A669BF60-F1
#
_cell.length_a   1.000
_cell.length_b   1.000
_cell.length_c   1.000
_cell.angle_alpha   90.00
_cell.angle_beta   90.00
_cell.angle_gamma   90.00
#
_symmetry.space_group_name_H-M   'P 1'
#
loop_
_entity.id
_entity.type
_entity.pdbx_description
1 polymer ?
#
loop_
_entity_poly.entity_id
_entity_poly.type
_entity_poly.pdbx_seq_one_letter_code
_entity_poly.pdbx_strand_id
1 'polypeptide(L)'
;LSPEIISVTELSCTDRTNKAERLPATNVPRRTKRVALLINNMHFYDPALTRHGADKDEQGMVNLLHTLGYEVDRHRNLPAQKMDEALKSFARRPTLPLTDSVFVVVMSHGGMGTICGTGSHRIEIDRIYERLNSRNCPALKDKPKIVIIQASRGGESLLAARSVNQAARLHTEKDFITLHCSAPHMAAYKHPAYGSFFIQSIAEVFNTRCVQDPIDELFKKVMQRFHVSGMQQLMPSVELHTLTKPFYLLPGECRNMRLCVRL
;
A
#
# COMPACT_ATOMS: atom_id res chain seq x y z
N LEU A 1 -6.14 -21.77 23.76
CA LEU A 1 -7.03 -21.72 22.59
C LEU A 1 -6.14 -21.51 21.37
N SER A 2 -5.79 -22.62 20.71
CA SER A 2 -4.94 -22.67 19.53
C SER A 2 -5.68 -22.10 18.31
N PRO A 3 -5.10 -21.17 17.53
CA PRO A 3 -5.69 -20.74 16.28
C PRO A 3 -5.33 -21.73 15.16
N GLU A 4 -6.36 -22.19 14.45
CA GLU A 4 -6.24 -23.08 13.31
C GLU A 4 -5.43 -22.45 12.18
N ILE A 5 -4.56 -23.26 11.58
CA ILE A 5 -3.75 -22.92 10.40
C ILE A 5 -4.71 -22.89 9.20
N ILE A 6 -5.04 -21.71 8.69
CA ILE A 6 -5.81 -21.57 7.45
C ILE A 6 -4.85 -21.81 6.29
N SER A 7 -4.99 -22.96 5.61
CA SER A 7 -4.28 -23.27 4.37
C SER A 7 -4.72 -22.29 3.29
N VAL A 8 -3.74 -21.72 2.58
CA VAL A 8 -3.97 -20.87 1.40
C VAL A 8 -4.59 -21.75 0.30
N THR A 9 -5.91 -21.69 0.14
CA THR A 9 -6.59 -22.33 -0.98
C THR A 9 -6.30 -21.56 -2.26
N GLU A 10 -5.96 -22.30 -3.31
CA GLU A 10 -5.80 -21.81 -4.68
C GLU A 10 -7.01 -20.96 -5.07
N LEU A 11 -6.78 -19.80 -5.68
CA LEU A 11 -7.86 -18.99 -6.27
C LEU A 11 -8.45 -19.76 -7.46
N SER A 12 -9.42 -20.64 -7.21
CA SER A 12 -10.27 -21.15 -8.27
C SER A 12 -11.29 -20.06 -8.62
N CYS A 13 -11.11 -19.47 -9.80
CA CYS A 13 -12.06 -18.52 -10.35
C CYS A 13 -13.29 -19.28 -10.89
N THR A 14 -13.99 -20.00 -10.03
CA THR A 14 -15.23 -20.70 -10.36
C THR A 14 -16.19 -20.60 -9.18
N ASP A 15 -16.89 -19.46 -9.06
CA ASP A 15 -18.29 -19.59 -8.66
C ASP A 15 -19.18 -18.45 -9.17
N ARG A 16 -20.29 -18.89 -9.78
CA ARG A 16 -21.33 -18.06 -10.36
C ARG A 16 -22.24 -17.58 -9.25
N THR A 17 -22.41 -16.27 -9.08
CA THR A 17 -23.62 -15.74 -8.46
C THR A 17 -24.18 -14.56 -9.25
N ASN A 18 -25.48 -14.69 -9.55
CA ASN A 18 -26.30 -13.74 -10.26
C ASN A 18 -26.44 -12.42 -9.47
N LYS A 19 -25.68 -11.40 -9.88
CA LYS A 19 -26.06 -9.98 -9.79
C LYS A 19 -25.16 -9.21 -10.76
N ALA A 20 -25.65 -9.02 -11.97
CA ALA A 20 -24.94 -8.32 -13.02
C ALA A 20 -25.02 -6.80 -12.79
N GLU A 21 -24.05 -6.26 -12.04
CA GLU A 21 -23.72 -4.84 -12.13
C GLU A 21 -22.49 -4.71 -13.03
N ARG A 22 -22.65 -3.99 -14.13
CA ARG A 22 -21.65 -3.89 -15.21
C ARG A 22 -20.41 -3.17 -14.69
N LEU A 23 -19.28 -3.87 -14.54
CA LEU A 23 -17.97 -3.23 -14.40
C LEU A 23 -17.74 -2.31 -15.63
N PRO A 24 -17.33 -1.05 -15.45
CA PRO A 24 -17.00 -0.20 -16.58
C PRO A 24 -15.86 -0.87 -17.36
N ALA A 25 -16.00 -0.94 -18.69
CA ALA A 25 -14.96 -1.42 -19.60
C ALA A 25 -13.73 -0.52 -19.46
N THR A 26 -12.85 -0.85 -18.52
CA THR A 26 -11.55 -0.25 -18.43
C THR A 26 -10.74 -0.82 -19.59
N ASN A 27 -10.21 0.06 -20.45
CA ASN A 27 -9.19 -0.31 -21.43
C ASN A 27 -7.94 -0.74 -20.66
N VAL A 28 -7.96 -1.92 -20.03
CA VAL A 28 -6.80 -2.52 -19.40
C VAL A 28 -5.95 -3.07 -20.54
N PRO A 29 -4.76 -2.51 -20.81
CA PRO A 29 -3.87 -3.07 -21.82
C PRO A 29 -3.64 -4.54 -21.51
N ARG A 30 -3.75 -5.41 -22.53
CA ARG A 30 -3.65 -6.88 -22.39
C ARG A 30 -2.39 -7.39 -21.70
N ARG A 31 -1.36 -6.55 -21.51
CA ARG A 31 -0.14 -6.80 -20.73
C ARG A 31 0.38 -5.50 -20.12
N THR A 32 -0.12 -5.10 -18.94
CA THR A 32 0.59 -4.07 -18.16
C THR A 32 1.69 -4.73 -17.34
N LYS A 33 2.89 -4.12 -17.34
CA LYS A 33 4.01 -4.58 -16.50
C LYS A 33 3.98 -3.78 -15.20
N ARG A 34 3.09 -4.19 -14.31
CA ARG A 34 2.93 -3.56 -13.01
C ARG A 34 4.17 -3.72 -12.16
N VAL A 35 4.55 -2.63 -11.51
CA VAL A 35 5.70 -2.60 -10.60
C VAL A 35 5.30 -2.00 -9.26
N ALA A 36 5.86 -2.55 -8.20
CA ALA A 36 5.68 -2.08 -6.83
C ALA A 36 7.05 -1.84 -6.19
N LEU A 37 7.17 -0.78 -5.39
CA LEU A 37 8.29 -0.58 -4.50
C LEU A 37 7.89 -1.05 -3.09
N LEU A 38 8.71 -1.90 -2.47
CA LEU A 38 8.51 -2.32 -1.09
C LEU A 38 9.78 -2.06 -0.29
N ILE A 39 9.70 -1.23 0.74
CA ILE A 39 10.79 -0.96 1.68
C ILE A 39 10.36 -1.46 3.06
N ASN A 40 11.11 -2.42 3.62
CA ASN A 40 10.87 -2.94 4.95
C ASN A 40 12.11 -2.81 5.85
N ASN A 41 12.04 -1.89 6.81
CA ASN A 41 13.08 -1.71 7.82
C ASN A 41 12.71 -2.56 9.05
N MET A 42 13.45 -3.62 9.29
CA MET A 42 13.24 -4.58 10.37
C MET A 42 14.27 -4.42 11.48
N HIS A 43 15.53 -4.20 11.10
CA HIS A 43 16.65 -4.02 12.01
C HIS A 43 17.16 -2.58 11.92
N PHE A 44 17.40 -1.99 13.08
CA PHE A 44 17.86 -0.61 13.23
C PHE A 44 19.20 -0.61 13.97
N TYR A 45 19.90 0.52 13.93
CA TYR A 45 21.17 0.69 14.64
C TYR A 45 21.04 0.40 16.13
N ASP A 46 19.93 0.83 16.74
CA ASP A 46 19.52 0.41 18.08
C ASP A 46 18.77 -0.94 17.99
N PRO A 47 19.33 -2.04 18.54
CA PRO A 47 18.67 -3.34 18.54
C PRO A 47 17.32 -3.36 19.26
N ALA A 48 17.08 -2.46 20.23
CA ALA A 48 15.81 -2.33 20.93
C ALA A 48 14.66 -1.90 20.01
N LEU A 49 14.98 -1.31 18.86
CA LEU A 49 14.01 -0.91 17.83
C LEU A 49 13.75 -2.03 16.81
N THR A 50 14.24 -3.26 17.01
CA THR A 50 13.96 -4.37 16.09
C THR A 50 12.45 -4.64 15.97
N ARG A 51 11.95 -4.68 14.73
CA ARG A 51 10.53 -4.93 14.42
C ARG A 51 10.29 -6.43 14.24
N HIS A 52 10.22 -7.17 15.34
CA HIS A 52 9.86 -8.60 15.30
C HIS A 52 8.53 -8.83 14.58
N GLY A 53 8.48 -9.86 13.71
CA GLY A 53 7.32 -10.18 12.87
C GLY A 53 7.19 -9.34 11.59
N ALA A 54 8.05 -8.34 11.37
CA ALA A 54 8.02 -7.54 10.14
C ALA A 54 8.44 -8.34 8.89
N ASP A 55 9.11 -9.48 9.05
CA ASP A 55 9.37 -10.45 7.98
C ASP A 55 8.07 -11.11 7.50
N LYS A 56 7.12 -11.36 8.40
CA LYS A 56 5.79 -11.90 8.06
C LYS A 56 4.96 -10.88 7.29
N ASP A 57 5.00 -9.61 7.72
CA ASP A 57 4.39 -8.50 6.98
C ASP A 57 4.95 -8.41 5.55
N GLU A 58 6.28 -8.52 5.40
CA GLU A 58 6.91 -8.53 4.08
C GLU A 58 6.44 -9.69 3.21
N GLN A 59 6.44 -10.92 3.76
CA GLN A 59 6.02 -12.09 3.01
C GLN A 59 4.55 -11.96 2.58
N GLY A 60 3.67 -11.49 3.46
CA GLY A 60 2.26 -11.25 3.15
C GLY A 60 2.08 -10.23 2.03
N MET A 61 2.79 -9.09 2.09
CA MET A 61 2.71 -8.05 1.05
C MET A 61 3.31 -8.49 -0.28
N VAL A 62 4.46 -9.17 -0.26
CA VAL A 62 5.09 -9.69 -1.48
C VAL A 62 4.16 -10.69 -2.17
N ASN A 63 3.59 -11.63 -1.41
CA ASN A 63 2.64 -12.61 -1.95
C ASN A 63 1.41 -11.92 -2.55
N LEU A 64 0.79 -10.98 -1.81
CA LEU A 64 -0.35 -10.22 -2.29
C LEU A 64 -0.04 -9.48 -3.60
N LEU A 65 1.05 -8.72 -3.63
CA LEU A 65 1.41 -7.90 -4.79
C LEU A 65 1.70 -8.78 -6.01
N HIS A 66 2.35 -9.92 -5.83
CA HIS A 66 2.54 -10.90 -6.90
C HIS A 66 1.21 -11.46 -7.43
N THR A 67 0.28 -11.84 -6.55
CA THR A 67 -1.07 -12.28 -6.94
C THR A 67 -1.81 -11.21 -7.75
N LEU A 68 -1.63 -9.94 -7.39
CA LEU A 68 -2.18 -8.78 -8.12
C LEU A 68 -1.42 -8.43 -9.41
N GLY A 69 -0.41 -9.22 -9.77
CA GLY A 69 0.38 -9.09 -11.00
C GLY A 69 1.48 -8.03 -10.96
N TYR A 70 1.90 -7.58 -9.77
CA TYR A 70 3.01 -6.65 -9.61
C TYR A 70 4.35 -7.37 -9.50
N GLU A 71 5.34 -6.84 -10.21
CA GLU A 71 6.75 -7.12 -9.97
C GLU A 71 7.24 -6.26 -8.78
N VAL A 72 7.71 -6.91 -7.72
CA VAL A 72 8.07 -6.23 -6.46
C VAL A 72 9.56 -5.92 -6.42
N ASP A 73 9.91 -4.64 -6.44
CA ASP A 73 11.24 -4.11 -6.14
C ASP A 73 11.39 -3.98 -4.61
N ARG A 74 11.98 -5.00 -4.00
CA ARG A 74 12.06 -5.16 -2.55
C ARG A 74 13.40 -4.67 -1.99
N HIS A 75 13.33 -3.85 -0.95
CA HIS A 75 14.46 -3.35 -0.18
C HIS A 75 14.27 -3.61 1.32
N ARG A 76 15.35 -3.97 2.00
CA ARG A 76 15.36 -4.21 3.45
C ARG A 76 16.34 -3.29 4.16
N ASN A 77 15.97 -2.80 5.34
CA ASN A 77 16.85 -2.14 6.29
C ASN A 77 17.64 -0.93 5.72
N LEU A 78 16.96 -0.08 4.95
CA LEU A 78 17.57 1.10 4.34
C LEU A 78 17.70 2.28 5.32
N PRO A 79 18.88 2.95 5.39
CA PRO A 79 19.00 4.28 5.96
C PRO A 79 18.12 5.28 5.20
N ALA A 80 17.73 6.40 5.83
CA ALA A 80 16.79 7.37 5.25
C ALA A 80 17.24 7.89 3.88
N GLN A 81 18.53 8.17 3.70
CA GLN A 81 19.09 8.57 2.40
C GLN A 81 18.88 7.49 1.33
N LYS A 82 19.10 6.22 1.69
CA LYS A 82 18.91 5.10 0.77
C LYS A 82 17.43 4.86 0.46
N MET A 83 16.52 5.19 1.37
CA MET A 83 15.08 5.18 1.08
C MET A 83 14.71 6.22 0.01
N ASP A 84 15.22 7.45 0.09
CA ASP A 84 15.00 8.47 -0.95
C ASP A 84 15.68 8.09 -2.28
N GLU A 85 16.86 7.47 -2.24
CA GLU A 85 17.52 6.92 -3.43
C GLU A 85 16.70 5.79 -4.08
N ALA A 86 16.10 4.90 -3.29
CA ALA A 86 15.20 3.85 -3.78
C ALA A 86 13.95 4.45 -4.44
N LEU A 87 13.32 5.46 -3.83
CA LEU A 87 12.19 6.20 -4.43
C LEU A 87 12.58 6.86 -5.75
N LYS A 88 13.73 7.53 -5.79
CA LYS A 88 14.28 8.15 -7.01
C LYS A 88 14.57 7.13 -8.10
N SER A 89 15.13 5.98 -7.74
CA SER A 89 15.41 4.88 -8.67
C SER A 89 14.11 4.30 -9.23
N PHE A 90 13.14 4.04 -8.35
CA PHE A 90 11.82 3.54 -8.72
C PHE A 90 11.11 4.48 -9.70
N ALA A 91 11.11 5.79 -9.43
CA ALA A 91 10.53 6.83 -10.29
C ALA A 91 11.18 6.93 -11.69
N ARG A 92 12.36 6.34 -11.89
CA ARG A 92 13.07 6.29 -13.18
C ARG A 92 13.00 4.93 -13.87
N ARG A 93 12.23 3.97 -13.34
CA ARG A 93 12.15 2.63 -13.94
C ARG A 93 11.59 2.71 -15.38
N PRO A 94 12.25 2.06 -16.35
CA PRO A 94 11.81 2.07 -17.75
C PRO A 94 10.50 1.31 -17.98
N THR A 95 10.04 0.54 -17.01
CA THR A 95 8.76 -0.18 -17.03
C THR A 95 7.55 0.71 -16.70
N LEU A 96 7.75 1.87 -16.06
CA LEU A 96 6.65 2.74 -15.63
C LEU A 96 5.72 3.21 -16.77
N PRO A 97 6.20 3.53 -17.99
CA PRO A 97 5.29 3.84 -19.10
C PRO A 97 4.30 2.72 -19.42
N LEU A 98 4.69 1.46 -19.17
CA LEU A 98 3.91 0.26 -19.46
C LEU A 98 3.00 -0.19 -18.30
N THR A 99 3.07 0.48 -17.14
CA THR A 99 2.19 0.19 -16.01
C THR A 99 0.87 0.95 -16.12
N ASP A 100 -0.20 0.39 -15.57
CA ASP A 100 -1.48 1.07 -15.33
C ASP A 100 -1.54 1.71 -13.94
N SER A 101 -0.75 1.22 -12.99
CA SER A 101 -0.71 1.69 -11.59
C SER A 101 0.59 1.27 -10.91
N VAL A 102 0.88 1.86 -9.75
CA VAL A 102 2.01 1.44 -8.91
C VAL A 102 1.61 1.31 -7.45
N PHE A 103 2.30 0.42 -6.74
CA PHE A 103 2.31 0.41 -5.27
C PHE A 103 3.64 0.96 -4.74
N VAL A 104 3.55 1.71 -3.64
CA VAL A 104 4.67 2.00 -2.76
C VAL A 104 4.30 1.57 -1.35
N VAL A 105 4.99 0.55 -0.85
CA VAL A 105 4.75 -0.01 0.48
C VAL A 105 5.97 0.30 1.34
N VAL A 106 5.78 1.04 2.43
CA VAL A 106 6.84 1.35 3.38
C VAL A 106 6.47 0.87 4.77
N MET A 107 7.32 0.03 5.34
CA MET A 107 7.09 -0.61 6.64
C MET A 107 8.31 -0.34 7.53
N SER A 108 8.14 0.49 8.56
CA SER A 108 9.24 0.90 9.44
C SER A 108 8.68 1.36 10.80
N HIS A 109 9.53 1.98 11.63
CA HIS A 109 9.08 2.91 12.65
C HIS A 109 8.76 4.26 12.02
N GLY A 110 7.97 5.08 12.71
CA GLY A 110 7.58 6.38 12.20
C GLY A 110 7.22 7.38 13.30
N GLY A 111 6.82 8.56 12.86
CA GLY A 111 6.32 9.66 13.68
C GLY A 111 5.42 10.54 12.82
N MET A 112 4.96 11.66 13.37
CA MET A 112 4.12 12.59 12.60
C MET A 112 4.84 13.02 11.32
N GLY A 113 4.23 12.74 10.17
CA GLY A 113 4.75 13.09 8.84
C GLY A 113 6.03 12.39 8.40
N THR A 114 6.59 11.45 9.18
CA THR A 114 7.94 10.92 8.94
C THR A 114 8.05 9.41 9.14
N ILE A 115 8.99 8.80 8.43
CA ILE A 115 9.34 7.38 8.50
C ILE A 115 10.82 7.25 8.88
N CYS A 116 11.14 6.38 9.83
CA CYS A 116 12.52 6.14 10.26
C CYS A 116 13.30 5.36 9.18
N GLY A 117 14.51 5.82 8.85
CA GLY A 117 15.54 4.94 8.29
C GLY A 117 16.14 4.05 9.38
N THR A 118 17.05 3.16 9.01
CA THR A 118 17.71 2.27 9.99
C THR A 118 18.73 2.96 10.89
N GLY A 119 19.23 4.13 10.48
CA GLY A 119 20.07 5.01 11.29
C GLY A 119 19.26 6.05 12.08
N SER A 120 19.90 7.14 12.49
CA SER A 120 19.29 8.23 13.26
C SER A 120 18.39 9.18 12.46
N HIS A 121 18.38 9.05 11.13
CA HIS A 121 17.68 9.97 10.23
C HIS A 121 16.32 9.42 9.80
N ARG A 122 15.42 10.34 9.43
CA ARG A 122 14.04 10.06 8.99
C ARG A 122 13.81 10.65 7.61
N ILE A 123 12.85 10.10 6.88
CA ILE A 123 12.36 10.65 5.61
C ILE A 123 10.94 11.17 5.83
N GLU A 124 10.63 12.35 5.26
CA GLU A 124 9.28 12.88 5.23
C GLU A 124 8.41 12.05 4.27
N ILE A 125 7.17 11.75 4.67
CA ILE A 125 6.21 11.04 3.81
C ILE A 125 5.98 11.83 2.50
N ASP A 126 5.99 13.15 2.57
CA ASP A 126 5.85 14.05 1.42
C ASP A 126 6.91 13.79 0.34
N ARG A 127 8.09 13.24 0.69
CA ARG A 127 9.09 12.86 -0.31
C ARG A 127 8.59 11.73 -1.20
N ILE A 128 7.74 10.82 -0.72
CA ILE A 128 7.11 9.79 -1.56
C ILE A 128 6.26 10.46 -2.64
N TYR A 129 5.41 11.41 -2.24
CA TYR A 129 4.51 12.13 -3.14
C TYR A 129 5.28 13.02 -4.11
N GLU A 130 6.27 13.76 -3.61
CA GLU A 130 7.16 14.59 -4.42
C GLU A 130 7.84 13.77 -5.53
N ARG A 131 8.40 12.61 -5.21
CA ARG A 131 9.15 11.80 -6.19
C ARG A 131 8.26 11.18 -7.27
N LEU A 132 6.99 10.95 -6.96
CA LEU A 132 6.05 10.23 -7.85
C LEU A 132 4.96 11.11 -8.46
N ASN A 133 4.94 12.41 -8.14
CA ASN A 133 4.00 13.34 -8.75
C ASN A 133 4.25 13.51 -10.26
N SER A 134 3.26 14.10 -10.95
CA SER A 134 3.27 14.24 -12.40
C SER A 134 4.44 15.07 -12.96
N ARG A 135 5.06 15.93 -12.13
CA ARG A 135 6.21 16.73 -12.52
C ARG A 135 7.50 15.92 -12.49
N ASN A 136 7.74 15.19 -11.40
CA ASN A 136 8.99 14.48 -11.17
C ASN A 136 8.98 13.05 -11.74
N CYS A 137 7.80 12.48 -11.98
CA CYS A 137 7.63 11.18 -12.62
C CYS A 137 6.53 11.22 -13.70
N PRO A 138 6.78 11.85 -14.87
CA PRO A 138 5.78 11.97 -15.94
C PRO A 138 5.21 10.63 -16.44
N ALA A 139 5.99 9.54 -16.34
CA ALA A 139 5.55 8.18 -16.68
C ALA A 139 4.36 7.67 -15.83
N LEU A 140 4.10 8.30 -14.69
CA LEU A 140 2.99 8.02 -13.78
C LEU A 140 1.89 9.09 -13.80
N LYS A 141 1.94 10.06 -14.71
CA LYS A 141 0.86 11.03 -14.89
C LYS A 141 -0.44 10.31 -15.25
N ASP A 142 -1.53 10.67 -14.59
CA ASP A 142 -2.88 10.11 -14.80
C ASP A 142 -3.00 8.60 -14.47
N LYS A 143 -2.03 8.04 -13.72
CA LYS A 143 -2.00 6.64 -13.27
C LYS A 143 -2.12 6.54 -11.74
N PRO A 144 -2.96 5.64 -11.20
CA PRO A 144 -3.07 5.46 -9.76
C PRO A 144 -1.75 5.11 -9.07
N LYS A 145 -1.45 5.85 -8.00
CA LYS A 145 -0.27 5.71 -7.14
C LYS A 145 -0.76 5.33 -5.74
N ILE A 146 -0.77 4.03 -5.46
CA ILE A 146 -1.28 3.48 -4.21
C ILE A 146 -0.13 3.40 -3.20
N VAL A 147 -0.27 4.07 -2.07
CA VAL A 147 0.75 4.12 -1.03
C VAL A 147 0.23 3.41 0.23
N ILE A 148 1.00 2.47 0.78
CA ILE A 148 0.67 1.77 2.03
C ILE A 148 1.79 2.03 3.02
N ILE A 149 1.46 2.59 4.19
CA ILE A 149 2.44 2.96 5.21
C ILE A 149 2.10 2.23 6.51
N GLN A 150 2.94 1.26 6.85
CA GLN A 150 2.95 0.54 8.14
C GLN A 150 4.07 1.13 9.02
N ALA A 151 3.79 2.30 9.60
CA ALA A 151 4.68 3.01 10.50
C ALA A 151 3.86 3.79 11.53
N SER A 152 4.33 3.80 12.79
CA SER A 152 3.70 4.58 13.86
C SER A 152 3.64 6.06 13.49
N ARG A 153 2.63 6.76 14.01
CA ARG A 153 2.54 8.23 13.85
C ARG A 153 2.91 8.97 15.14
N GLY A 154 3.27 8.23 16.19
CA GLY A 154 3.93 8.70 17.42
C GLY A 154 3.03 9.49 18.37
N GLY A 155 3.05 9.17 19.65
CA GLY A 155 2.57 10.04 20.73
C GLY A 155 3.76 10.80 21.33
N GLU A 156 3.60 12.10 21.57
CA GLU A 156 4.62 13.06 22.06
C GLU A 156 5.61 13.62 21.02
N SER A 157 5.15 14.63 20.29
CA SER A 157 5.75 15.98 20.31
C SER A 157 4.85 16.90 19.47
N LEU A 158 4.17 17.83 20.16
CA LEU A 158 3.30 18.87 19.59
C LEU A 158 4.03 19.87 18.66
N LEU A 159 5.32 19.64 18.36
CA LEU A 159 6.17 20.59 17.64
C LEU A 159 6.49 20.20 16.19
N ALA A 160 6.03 19.03 15.72
CA ALA A 160 6.27 18.59 14.33
C ALA A 160 4.98 18.59 13.48
N ALA A 161 4.23 19.70 13.46
CA ALA A 161 3.20 19.92 12.44
C ALA A 161 2.79 21.40 12.33
N ARG A 162 3.71 22.28 11.90
CA ARG A 162 3.22 23.43 11.12
C ARG A 162 2.85 22.88 9.75
N SER A 163 1.56 22.60 9.60
CA SER A 163 0.87 22.43 8.33
C SER A 163 1.14 23.66 7.46
N VAL A 164 2.19 23.60 6.65
CA VAL A 164 2.41 24.59 5.60
C VAL A 164 1.85 23.99 4.30
N ASN A 165 0.67 24.48 3.94
CA ASN A 165 0.02 24.40 2.65
C ASN A 165 -0.46 23.02 2.14
N GLN A 166 -1.47 22.46 2.82
CA GLN A 166 -2.29 21.36 2.28
C GLN A 166 -2.90 21.69 0.90
N ALA A 167 -3.25 22.96 0.66
CA ALA A 167 -3.79 23.43 -0.63
C ALA A 167 -2.75 23.43 -1.78
N ALA A 168 -1.48 23.78 -1.51
CA ALA A 168 -0.44 23.76 -2.54
C ALA A 168 -0.04 22.32 -2.94
N ARG A 169 -0.14 21.37 -1.99
CA ARG A 169 0.11 19.93 -2.22
C ARG A 169 -0.92 19.32 -3.18
N LEU A 170 -2.20 19.63 -2.99
CA LEU A 170 -3.30 19.13 -3.81
C LEU A 170 -3.19 19.48 -5.31
N HIS A 171 -2.55 20.61 -5.65
CA HIS A 171 -2.37 20.99 -7.06
C HIS A 171 -1.28 20.18 -7.78
N THR A 172 -0.32 19.61 -7.05
CA THR A 172 0.81 18.86 -7.63
C THR A 172 0.61 17.33 -7.51
N GLU A 173 -0.02 16.87 -6.44
CA GLU A 173 -0.14 15.45 -6.07
C GLU A 173 -1.47 14.86 -6.56
N LYS A 174 -1.51 14.46 -7.84
CA LYS A 174 -2.68 13.83 -8.47
C LYS A 174 -2.57 12.31 -8.52
N ASP A 175 -3.73 11.66 -8.51
CA ASP A 175 -3.91 10.22 -8.63
C ASP A 175 -3.25 9.40 -7.50
N PHE A 176 -3.18 9.96 -6.30
CA PHE A 176 -2.72 9.24 -5.11
C PHE A 176 -3.89 8.69 -4.30
N ILE A 177 -3.63 7.60 -3.59
CA ILE A 177 -4.41 7.19 -2.43
C ILE A 177 -3.45 6.53 -1.44
N THR A 178 -3.47 6.98 -0.19
CA THR A 178 -2.57 6.48 0.85
C THR A 178 -3.38 5.82 1.96
N LEU A 179 -2.98 4.62 2.39
CA LEU A 179 -3.50 3.99 3.60
C LEU A 179 -2.40 3.90 4.66
N HIS A 180 -2.63 4.59 5.78
CA HIS A 180 -1.80 4.50 6.97
C HIS A 180 -2.37 3.46 7.94
N CYS A 181 -1.49 2.69 8.57
CA CYS A 181 -1.89 1.66 9.54
C CYS A 181 -2.50 2.18 10.84
N SER A 182 -2.38 3.48 11.10
CA SER A 182 -2.88 4.10 12.31
C SER A 182 -3.31 5.54 12.05
N ALA A 183 -4.32 5.99 12.80
CA ALA A 183 -4.65 7.40 12.91
C ALA A 183 -3.45 8.24 13.37
N PRO A 184 -3.45 9.57 13.10
CA PRO A 184 -2.47 10.49 13.68
C PRO A 184 -2.29 10.25 15.17
N HIS A 185 -1.04 10.35 15.62
CA HIS A 185 -0.65 10.20 17.03
C HIS A 185 -0.70 8.78 17.64
N MET A 186 -1.07 7.76 16.86
CA MET A 186 -1.18 6.39 17.36
C MET A 186 0.06 5.53 17.02
N ALA A 187 0.31 4.53 17.87
CA ALA A 187 1.34 3.52 17.64
C ALA A 187 0.86 2.46 16.64
N ALA A 188 1.80 1.86 15.90
CA ALA A 188 1.53 0.75 14.99
C ALA A 188 1.84 -0.58 15.70
N TYR A 189 0.81 -1.40 15.94
CA TYR A 189 0.98 -2.70 16.59
C TYR A 189 1.42 -3.80 15.61
N LYS A 190 2.27 -4.72 16.10
CA LYS A 190 2.79 -5.88 15.38
C LYS A 190 2.90 -7.06 16.34
N HIS A 191 2.38 -8.23 15.93
CA HIS A 191 2.57 -9.46 16.68
C HIS A 191 3.86 -10.16 16.23
N PRO A 192 4.78 -10.53 17.14
CA PRO A 192 6.07 -11.12 16.78
C PRO A 192 6.00 -12.36 15.88
N ALA A 193 5.00 -13.22 16.09
CA ALA A 193 4.86 -14.48 15.34
C ALA A 193 4.06 -14.35 14.03
N TYR A 194 3.18 -13.36 13.92
CA TYR A 194 2.16 -13.30 12.86
C TYR A 194 2.26 -12.04 11.99
N GLY A 195 3.10 -11.06 12.38
CA GLY A 195 3.12 -9.75 11.77
C GLY A 195 1.98 -8.85 12.28
N SER A 196 1.66 -7.83 11.52
CA SER A 196 0.64 -6.84 11.85
C SER A 196 -0.75 -7.24 11.37
N PHE A 197 -1.75 -6.97 12.20
CA PHE A 197 -3.15 -7.10 11.81
C PHE A 197 -3.51 -6.22 10.61
N PHE A 198 -2.80 -5.10 10.43
CA PHE A 198 -2.96 -4.20 9.28
C PHE A 198 -2.63 -4.88 7.95
N ILE A 199 -1.44 -5.46 7.83
CA ILE A 199 -1.02 -6.14 6.61
C ILE A 199 -1.84 -7.41 6.36
N GLN A 200 -2.16 -8.16 7.41
CA GLN A 200 -3.05 -9.32 7.31
C GLN A 200 -4.43 -8.92 6.77
N SER A 201 -5.02 -7.84 7.30
CA SER A 201 -6.32 -7.33 6.86
C SER A 201 -6.28 -6.84 5.41
N ILE A 202 -5.20 -6.18 4.98
CA ILE A 202 -5.00 -5.78 3.58
C ILE A 202 -4.96 -7.03 2.69
N ALA A 203 -4.12 -8.01 3.02
CA ALA A 203 -3.97 -9.22 2.23
C ALA A 203 -5.30 -9.97 2.08
N GLU A 204 -6.04 -10.14 3.16
CA GLU A 204 -7.33 -10.84 3.15
C GLU A 204 -8.39 -10.09 2.33
N VAL A 205 -8.57 -8.80 2.57
CA VAL A 205 -9.57 -7.99 1.85
C VAL A 205 -9.23 -7.93 0.36
N PHE A 206 -7.96 -7.73 0.01
CA PHE A 206 -7.56 -7.56 -1.37
C PHE A 206 -7.69 -8.89 -2.12
N ASN A 207 -7.25 -10.01 -1.54
CA ASN A 207 -7.39 -11.32 -2.18
C ASN A 207 -8.85 -11.72 -2.43
N THR A 208 -9.79 -11.26 -1.60
CA THR A 208 -11.21 -11.64 -1.69
C THR A 208 -12.08 -10.67 -2.49
N ARG A 209 -11.66 -9.40 -2.61
CA ARG A 209 -12.54 -8.32 -3.12
C ARG A 209 -11.93 -7.48 -4.24
N CYS A 210 -10.67 -7.68 -4.61
CA CYS A 210 -9.95 -6.81 -5.56
C CYS A 210 -10.52 -6.75 -6.99
N VAL A 211 -11.43 -7.67 -7.33
CA VAL A 211 -12.13 -7.69 -8.63
C VAL A 211 -13.45 -6.92 -8.56
N GLN A 212 -14.13 -6.95 -7.43
CA GLN A 212 -15.49 -6.41 -7.26
C GLN A 212 -15.49 -4.97 -6.73
N ASP A 213 -14.51 -4.62 -5.90
CA ASP A 213 -14.49 -3.33 -5.21
C ASP A 213 -13.29 -2.47 -5.70
N PRO A 214 -13.50 -1.16 -5.93
CA PRO A 214 -12.40 -0.25 -6.22
C PRO A 214 -11.51 -0.03 -4.98
N ILE A 215 -10.30 0.49 -5.20
CA ILE A 215 -9.26 0.57 -4.16
C ILE A 215 -9.68 1.33 -2.89
N ASP A 216 -10.49 2.38 -3.01
CA ASP A 216 -11.01 3.15 -1.89
C ASP A 216 -12.03 2.35 -1.06
N GLU A 217 -12.87 1.55 -1.71
CA GLU A 217 -13.76 0.59 -1.04
C GLU A 217 -12.99 -0.55 -0.39
N LEU A 218 -11.91 -1.04 -1.01
CA LEU A 218 -11.01 -2.01 -0.37
C LEU A 218 -10.40 -1.43 0.92
N PHE A 219 -9.95 -0.18 0.90
CA PHE A 219 -9.45 0.51 2.10
C PHE A 219 -10.53 0.65 3.18
N LYS A 220 -11.77 1.02 2.81
CA LYS A 220 -12.90 1.05 3.76
C LYS A 220 -13.16 -0.32 4.38
N LYS A 221 -13.07 -1.40 3.61
CA LYS A 221 -13.24 -2.77 4.11
C LYS A 221 -12.11 -3.19 5.04
N VAL A 222 -10.87 -2.76 4.78
CA VAL A 222 -9.76 -2.93 5.73
C VAL A 222 -10.08 -2.22 7.05
N MET A 223 -10.53 -0.96 7.01
CA MET A 223 -10.94 -0.24 8.22
C MET A 223 -12.11 -0.92 8.94
N GLN A 224 -13.08 -1.45 8.19
CA GLN A 224 -14.21 -2.20 8.74
C GLN A 224 -13.75 -3.43 9.52
N ARG A 225 -12.70 -4.14 9.08
CA ARG A 225 -12.11 -5.26 9.83
C ARG A 225 -11.63 -4.83 11.21
N PHE A 226 -10.94 -3.69 11.32
CA PHE A 226 -10.51 -3.16 12.61
C PHE A 226 -11.68 -2.81 13.52
N HIS A 227 -12.77 -2.30 12.94
CA HIS A 227 -13.99 -2.00 13.70
C HIS A 227 -14.63 -3.28 14.28
N VAL A 228 -14.87 -4.29 13.44
CA VAL A 228 -15.55 -5.52 13.88
C VAL A 228 -14.69 -6.41 14.77
N SER A 229 -13.36 -6.32 14.66
CA SER A 229 -12.42 -7.03 15.54
C SER A 229 -12.15 -6.32 16.87
N GLY A 230 -12.85 -5.20 17.17
CA GLY A 230 -12.65 -4.46 18.43
C GLY A 230 -11.30 -3.74 18.53
N MET A 231 -10.66 -3.48 17.38
CA MET A 231 -9.33 -2.84 17.29
C MET A 231 -9.43 -1.35 16.92
N GLN A 232 -10.49 -0.65 17.36
CA GLN A 232 -10.75 0.75 16.98
C GLN A 232 -9.62 1.70 17.39
N GLN A 233 -8.86 1.36 18.43
CA GLN A 233 -7.69 2.13 18.88
C GLN A 233 -6.52 2.11 17.88
N LEU A 234 -6.52 1.15 16.96
CA LEU A 234 -5.50 0.98 15.92
C LEU A 234 -6.07 1.26 14.52
N MET A 235 -7.15 2.03 14.43
CA MET A 235 -7.87 2.26 13.18
C MET A 235 -6.93 2.82 12.09
N PRO A 236 -6.85 2.17 10.91
CA PRO A 236 -6.17 2.73 9.75
C PRO A 236 -6.82 4.02 9.27
N SER A 237 -6.05 4.88 8.61
CA SER A 237 -6.57 6.13 8.05
C SER A 237 -6.20 6.26 6.58
N VAL A 238 -7.19 6.59 5.74
CA VAL A 238 -6.98 6.97 4.35
C VAL A 238 -6.54 8.44 4.30
N GLU A 239 -5.44 8.71 3.62
CA GLU A 239 -4.90 10.05 3.39
C GLU A 239 -4.60 10.28 1.91
N LEU A 240 -4.45 11.56 1.53
CA LEU A 240 -4.14 12.00 0.18
C LEU A 240 -4.91 11.22 -0.91
N HIS A 241 -6.24 11.21 -0.80
CA HIS A 241 -7.09 10.58 -1.80
C HIS A 241 -7.38 11.60 -2.91
N THR A 242 -6.64 11.52 -4.01
CA THR A 242 -6.75 12.40 -5.18
C THR A 242 -7.06 11.65 -6.48
N LEU A 243 -7.50 10.39 -6.36
CA LEU A 243 -8.06 9.64 -7.49
C LEU A 243 -9.34 10.32 -7.97
N THR A 244 -9.45 10.50 -9.28
CA THR A 244 -10.64 11.11 -9.91
C THR A 244 -11.57 10.07 -10.55
N LYS A 245 -11.15 8.80 -10.57
CA LYS A 245 -11.87 7.68 -11.15
C LYS A 245 -11.70 6.44 -10.27
N PRO A 246 -12.71 5.54 -10.21
CA PRO A 246 -12.55 4.25 -9.56
C PRO A 246 -11.40 3.47 -10.17
N PHE A 247 -10.59 2.82 -9.33
CA PHE A 247 -9.49 1.96 -9.77
C PHE A 247 -9.64 0.55 -9.20
N TYR A 248 -9.75 -0.43 -10.10
CA TYR A 248 -9.86 -1.85 -9.76
C TYR A 248 -8.52 -2.55 -9.98
N LEU A 249 -8.12 -3.38 -9.03
CA LEU A 249 -6.82 -4.03 -9.08
C LEU A 249 -6.78 -5.15 -10.10
N LEU A 250 -7.80 -5.99 -10.28
CA LEU A 250 -7.87 -7.03 -11.34
C LEU A 250 -6.59 -7.89 -11.46
N PRO A 251 -6.50 -9.05 -10.78
CA PRO A 251 -5.36 -9.97 -10.83
C PRO A 251 -4.93 -10.36 -12.25
N GLY A 252 -3.66 -10.76 -12.41
CA GLY A 252 -3.05 -11.10 -13.70
C GLY A 252 -3.84 -12.16 -14.50
N GLU A 253 -4.39 -13.16 -13.82
CA GLU A 253 -5.17 -14.25 -14.44
C GLU A 253 -6.55 -13.79 -14.93
N CYS A 254 -7.21 -12.88 -14.19
CA CYS A 254 -8.49 -12.29 -14.58
C CYS A 254 -8.41 -11.43 -15.84
N ARG A 255 -7.20 -10.97 -16.21
CA ARG A 255 -6.96 -10.14 -17.41
C ARG A 255 -6.85 -10.94 -18.70
N ASN A 256 -6.53 -12.23 -18.61
CA ASN A 256 -6.44 -13.15 -19.75
C ASN A 256 -7.77 -13.79 -20.11
N MET A 257 -8.73 -13.81 -19.18
CA MET A 257 -10.11 -14.15 -19.53
C MET A 257 -10.66 -13.04 -20.42
N ARG A 258 -11.03 -13.41 -21.65
CA ARG A 258 -12.09 -12.69 -22.36
C ARG A 258 -13.30 -12.76 -21.43
N LEU A 259 -13.49 -11.76 -20.56
CA LEU A 259 -14.78 -11.50 -19.98
C LEU A 259 -15.67 -11.25 -21.19
N CYS A 260 -16.38 -12.29 -21.58
CA CYS A 260 -17.36 -12.28 -22.65
C CYS A 260 -18.48 -11.39 -22.12
N VAL A 261 -18.34 -10.09 -22.33
CA VAL A 261 -19.42 -9.12 -22.17
C VAL A 261 -20.42 -9.51 -23.26
N ARG A 262 -21.41 -10.34 -22.91
CA ARG A 262 -22.56 -10.54 -23.78
C ARG A 262 -23.26 -9.18 -23.88
N LEU A 263 -23.29 -8.66 -25.11
CA LEU A 263 -24.07 -7.49 -25.53
C LEU A 263 -25.52 -7.63 -25.05
#